data_AF-A0A256FGC6-F1
#
_entry.id   AF-A0A256FGC6-F1
#
_cell.length_a   1.000
_cell.length_b   1.000
_cell.length_c   1.000
_cell.angle_alpha   90.00
_cell.angle_beta   90.00
_cell.angle_gamma   90.00
#
_symmetry.space_group_name_H-M   'P 1'
#
loop_
_entity.id
_entity.type
_entity.pdbx_description
1 polymer ?
#
loop_
_entity_poly.entity_id
_entity_poly.type
_entity_poly.pdbx_seq_one_letter_code
_entity_poly.pdbx_strand_id
1 'polypeptide(L)'
;MTKKTTTVALALAGLVASSLAASAKTSHIGEFKDWGVYQNTQLPGNKCYALTVPSSFLPAGVRHGDNFIILSKSGASYSPQLVMGYDLKADSTVKVMIDGAQFPFFSEGNRAWAQNVGDEARIVSAMRSGRTVNVQATSARGTQTRYTFSLMGLSASLQRVDRC
;
A
#
# COMPACT_ATOMS: atom_id res chain seq x y z
N MET A 1 -78.65 -5.24 4.83
CA MET A 1 -78.60 -4.05 5.70
C MET A 1 -77.59 -4.29 6.81
N THR A 2 -76.93 -3.22 7.26
CA THR A 2 -76.13 -3.03 8.50
C THR A 2 -74.75 -3.71 8.65
N LYS A 3 -73.73 -2.84 8.63
CA LYS A 3 -72.36 -3.01 9.18
C LYS A 3 -72.39 -3.18 10.71
N LYS A 4 -71.43 -3.92 11.29
CA LYS A 4 -70.76 -3.54 12.56
C LYS A 4 -69.31 -4.05 12.60
N THR A 5 -68.44 -3.10 12.88
CA THR A 5 -66.99 -3.16 13.05
C THR A 5 -66.63 -3.70 14.44
N THR A 6 -65.53 -4.45 14.59
CA THR A 6 -64.72 -4.46 15.84
C THR A 6 -63.29 -4.87 15.50
N THR A 7 -62.35 -4.02 15.89
CA THR A 7 -60.88 -4.07 15.68
C THR A 7 -60.19 -4.78 16.86
N VAL A 8 -58.84 -4.91 16.81
CA VAL A 8 -57.83 -5.17 17.87
C VAL A 8 -57.17 -6.56 17.70
N ALA A 9 -55.85 -6.75 17.61
CA ALA A 9 -54.67 -5.87 17.59
C ALA A 9 -53.55 -6.62 16.83
N LEU A 10 -52.83 -5.93 15.94
CA LEU A 10 -51.60 -6.45 15.34
C LEU A 10 -50.43 -5.85 16.11
N ALA A 11 -49.80 -6.65 16.97
CA ALA A 11 -48.57 -6.27 17.65
C ALA A 11 -47.44 -6.14 16.62
N LEU A 12 -47.03 -4.91 16.34
CA LEU A 12 -45.86 -4.60 15.52
C LEU A 12 -44.60 -4.89 16.34
N ALA A 13 -44.04 -6.10 16.21
CA ALA A 13 -42.69 -6.41 16.66
C ALA A 13 -41.70 -5.73 15.72
N GLY A 14 -41.29 -4.51 16.07
CA GLY A 14 -40.24 -3.78 15.38
C GLY A 14 -38.89 -4.47 15.54
N LEU A 15 -38.48 -5.26 14.55
CA LEU A 15 -37.08 -5.63 14.34
C LEU A 15 -36.33 -4.39 13.85
N VAL A 16 -35.81 -3.61 14.79
CA VAL A 16 -34.71 -2.67 14.51
C VAL A 16 -33.48 -3.49 14.15
N ALA A 17 -33.31 -3.77 12.87
CA ALA A 17 -32.06 -4.26 12.31
C ALA A 17 -31.05 -3.09 12.33
N SER A 18 -30.32 -2.94 13.42
CA SER A 18 -29.13 -2.10 13.47
C SER A 18 -28.04 -2.76 12.62
N SER A 19 -27.94 -2.35 11.35
CA SER A 19 -26.79 -2.67 10.52
C SER A 19 -25.55 -2.00 11.13
N LEU A 20 -24.77 -2.75 11.91
CA LEU A 20 -23.39 -2.38 12.21
C LEU A 20 -22.61 -2.43 10.89
N ALA A 21 -22.61 -1.34 10.14
CA ALA A 21 -21.67 -1.15 9.05
C ALA A 21 -20.27 -1.09 9.66
N ALA A 22 -19.51 -2.18 9.56
CA ALA A 22 -18.09 -2.16 9.86
C ALA A 22 -17.43 -1.16 8.89
N SER A 23 -17.06 0.03 9.39
CA SER A 23 -16.36 1.03 8.59
C SER A 23 -15.06 0.42 8.09
N ALA A 24 -14.87 0.40 6.76
CA ALA A 24 -13.61 -0.02 6.16
C ALA A 24 -12.49 0.88 6.69
N LYS A 25 -11.46 0.27 7.29
CA LYS A 25 -10.33 0.97 7.91
C LYS A 25 -9.44 1.65 6.87
N THR A 26 -9.43 1.12 5.66
CA THR A 26 -8.70 1.63 4.49
C THR A 26 -9.69 1.88 3.36
N SER A 27 -9.61 3.05 2.73
CA SER A 27 -10.41 3.46 1.57
C SER A 27 -9.51 3.81 0.40
N HIS A 28 -9.90 3.41 -0.81
CA HIS A 28 -9.25 3.83 -2.05
C HIS A 28 -9.68 5.27 -2.38
N ILE A 29 -8.71 6.14 -2.64
CA ILE A 29 -8.92 7.58 -2.84
C ILE A 29 -8.84 7.96 -4.32
N GLY A 30 -8.04 7.25 -5.11
CA GLY A 30 -7.91 7.49 -6.53
C GLY A 30 -6.69 6.81 -7.12
N GLU A 31 -6.71 6.67 -8.44
CA GLU A 31 -5.71 5.95 -9.21
C GLU A 31 -5.08 6.87 -10.25
N PHE A 32 -3.76 6.81 -10.35
CA PHE A 32 -2.93 7.68 -11.16
C PHE A 32 -1.95 6.80 -11.92
N LYS A 33 -2.37 6.32 -13.10
CA LYS A 33 -1.60 5.35 -13.89
C LYS A 33 -1.30 4.10 -13.07
N ASP A 34 -0.03 3.84 -12.74
CA ASP A 34 0.40 2.60 -12.08
C ASP A 34 0.44 2.74 -10.55
N TRP A 35 -0.11 3.84 -10.02
CA TRP A 35 -0.10 4.18 -8.59
C TRP A 35 -1.51 4.43 -8.08
N GLY A 36 -1.87 3.80 -6.96
CA GLY A 36 -3.09 4.09 -6.21
C GLY A 36 -2.80 4.94 -4.98
N VAL A 37 -3.74 5.77 -4.58
CA VAL A 37 -3.71 6.50 -3.31
C VAL A 37 -4.79 5.93 -2.41
N TYR A 38 -4.42 5.67 -1.16
CA TYR A 38 -5.28 5.06 -0.16
C TYR A 38 -5.27 5.91 1.10
N GLN A 39 -6.39 5.91 1.82
CA GLN A 39 -6.50 6.52 3.14
C GLN A 39 -6.76 5.41 4.17
N ASN A 40 -5.93 5.34 5.20
CA ASN A 40 -6.17 4.53 6.38
C ASN A 40 -6.38 5.44 7.59
N THR A 41 -7.59 5.43 8.13
CA THR A 41 -8.00 6.35 9.21
C THR A 41 -7.36 6.05 10.56
N GLN A 42 -6.70 4.89 10.69
CA GLN A 42 -5.98 4.45 11.89
C GLN A 42 -4.50 4.84 11.88
N LEU A 43 -3.95 5.33 10.77
CA LEU A 43 -2.55 5.79 10.73
C LEU A 43 -2.40 7.08 11.54
N PRO A 44 -1.32 7.22 12.34
CA PRO A 44 -0.97 8.49 12.96
C PRO A 44 -0.47 9.49 11.91
N GLY A 45 -0.74 10.78 12.10
CA GLY A 45 -0.29 11.83 11.19
C GLY A 45 -1.08 11.84 9.86
N ASN A 46 -0.38 11.88 8.72
CA ASN A 46 -1.03 11.84 7.42
C ASN A 46 -1.66 10.45 7.20
N LYS A 47 -2.97 10.43 6.98
CA LYS A 47 -3.75 9.20 6.86
C LYS A 47 -3.66 8.58 5.47
N CYS A 48 -2.95 9.20 4.53
CA CYS A 48 -2.85 8.75 3.15
C CYS A 48 -1.44 8.32 2.76
N TYR A 49 -1.40 7.39 1.82
CA TYR A 49 -0.17 6.88 1.23
C TYR A 49 -0.41 6.53 -0.23
N ALA A 50 0.66 6.60 -1.02
CA ALA A 50 0.68 6.10 -2.40
C ALA A 50 1.20 4.67 -2.40
N LEU A 51 0.66 3.82 -3.29
CA LEU A 51 1.04 2.42 -3.44
C LEU A 51 1.17 2.05 -4.91
N THR A 52 2.16 1.22 -5.24
CA THR A 52 2.27 0.56 -6.55
C THR A 52 2.63 -0.91 -6.40
N VAL A 53 2.27 -1.71 -7.40
CA VAL A 53 2.58 -3.15 -7.52
C VAL A 53 3.53 -3.37 -8.69
N PRO A 54 4.33 -4.44 -8.72
CA PRO A 54 5.34 -4.59 -9.76
C PRO A 54 4.70 -5.05 -11.08
N SER A 55 5.29 -4.61 -12.18
CA SER A 55 4.96 -5.04 -13.53
C SER A 55 5.70 -6.31 -13.95
N SER A 56 6.71 -6.75 -13.18
CA SER A 56 7.49 -7.96 -13.45
C SER A 56 7.82 -8.73 -12.18
N PHE A 57 7.88 -10.07 -12.31
CA PHE A 57 8.14 -11.01 -11.22
C PHE A 57 9.14 -12.07 -11.69
N LEU A 58 10.29 -12.16 -11.03
CA LEU A 58 11.32 -13.16 -11.34
C LEU A 58 11.88 -13.80 -10.06
N PRO A 59 12.26 -15.09 -10.09
CA PRO A 59 12.17 -16.04 -11.22
C PRO A 59 10.75 -16.49 -11.49
N ALA A 60 10.48 -17.00 -12.70
CA ALA A 60 9.20 -17.64 -12.98
C ALA A 60 9.05 -18.96 -12.19
N GLY A 61 7.81 -19.42 -12.00
CA GLY A 61 7.52 -20.73 -11.39
C GLY A 61 7.60 -20.77 -9.86
N VAL A 62 7.73 -19.61 -9.20
CA VAL A 62 7.64 -19.51 -7.73
C VAL A 62 6.41 -18.70 -7.30
N ARG A 63 5.95 -18.91 -6.06
CA ARG A 63 4.90 -18.09 -5.46
C ARG A 63 5.49 -16.81 -4.89
N HIS A 64 5.22 -15.68 -5.53
CA HIS A 64 5.71 -14.36 -5.12
C HIS A 64 4.88 -13.70 -4.01
N GLY A 65 3.58 -14.02 -3.92
CA GLY A 65 2.65 -13.30 -3.05
C GLY A 65 2.48 -11.82 -3.46
N ASP A 66 1.89 -11.03 -2.57
CA ASP A 66 1.64 -9.62 -2.82
C ASP A 66 2.88 -8.79 -2.48
N ASN A 67 3.45 -8.15 -3.50
CA ASN A 67 4.63 -7.31 -3.37
C ASN A 67 4.27 -5.90 -3.79
N PHE A 68 4.63 -4.89 -3.00
CA PHE A 68 4.28 -3.50 -3.30
C PHE A 68 5.26 -2.51 -2.66
N ILE A 69 5.29 -1.30 -3.22
CA ILE A 69 5.97 -0.15 -2.63
C ILE A 69 4.90 0.77 -2.05
N ILE A 70 5.09 1.22 -0.80
CA ILE A 70 4.30 2.28 -0.17
C ILE A 70 5.17 3.53 -0.01
N LEU A 71 4.62 4.71 -0.32
CA LEU A 71 5.17 5.99 0.09
C LEU A 71 4.19 6.66 1.05
N SER A 72 4.58 6.75 2.31
CA SER A 72 3.86 7.47 3.37
C SER A 72 4.52 8.83 3.63
N LYS A 73 3.75 9.79 4.12
CA LYS A 73 4.21 11.15 4.42
C LYS A 73 4.36 11.36 5.92
N SER A 74 5.49 11.93 6.33
CA SER A 74 5.75 12.43 7.68
C SER A 74 6.27 13.86 7.61
N GLY A 75 5.50 14.82 8.14
CA GLY A 75 5.80 16.25 7.94
C GLY A 75 5.84 16.60 6.46
N ALA A 76 6.96 17.13 5.97
CA ALA A 76 7.18 17.44 4.55
C ALA A 76 7.88 16.31 3.77
N SER A 77 8.28 15.23 4.44
CA SER A 77 9.09 14.15 3.88
C SER A 77 8.24 12.93 3.53
N TYR A 78 8.74 12.14 2.57
CA TYR A 78 8.16 10.86 2.19
C TYR A 78 9.14 9.73 2.51
N SER A 79 8.63 8.64 3.05
CA SER A 79 9.42 7.45 3.38
C SER A 79 8.97 6.27 2.51
N PRO A 80 9.84 5.71 1.68
CA PRO A 80 9.54 4.52 0.89
C PRO A 80 9.66 3.25 1.74
N GLN A 81 8.65 2.39 1.66
CA GLN A 81 8.64 1.07 2.27
C GLN A 81 8.37 0.01 1.21
N LEU A 82 9.16 -1.04 1.20
CA LEU A 82 8.87 -2.27 0.47
C LEU A 82 8.12 -3.24 1.36
N VAL A 83 7.09 -3.88 0.82
CA VAL A 83 6.40 -4.98 1.47
C VAL A 83 6.39 -6.16 0.51
N MET A 84 6.84 -7.31 1.00
CA MET A 84 6.97 -8.54 0.24
C MET A 84 5.89 -9.54 0.64
N GLY A 85 5.54 -10.41 -0.31
CA GLY A 85 4.57 -11.49 -0.10
C GLY A 85 5.14 -12.69 0.66
N TYR A 86 6.33 -12.56 1.24
CA TYR A 86 7.09 -13.59 1.94
C TYR A 86 8.10 -12.93 2.88
N ASP A 87 8.53 -13.69 3.89
CA ASP A 87 9.62 -13.25 4.77
C ASP A 87 10.92 -13.14 4.00
N LEU A 88 11.62 -12.02 4.20
CA LEU A 88 12.95 -11.78 3.69
C LEU A 88 13.97 -12.59 4.49
N LYS A 89 15.08 -12.94 3.85
CA LYS A 89 16.20 -13.59 4.54
C LYS A 89 16.72 -12.64 5.62
N ALA A 90 16.84 -13.14 6.84
CA ALA A 90 17.44 -12.40 7.95
C ALA A 90 18.84 -11.88 7.55
N ASP A 91 19.16 -10.68 8.03
CA ASP A 91 20.44 -9.98 7.79
C ASP A 91 20.79 -9.82 6.30
N SER A 92 19.80 -9.83 5.40
CA SER A 92 20.01 -9.59 3.98
C SER A 92 19.68 -8.15 3.58
N THR A 93 20.48 -7.59 2.69
CA THR A 93 20.21 -6.28 2.10
C THR A 93 19.29 -6.44 0.90
N VAL A 94 18.18 -5.69 0.88
CA VAL A 94 17.36 -5.51 -0.31
C VAL A 94 17.98 -4.40 -1.16
N LYS A 95 18.25 -4.67 -2.43
CA LYS A 95 18.83 -3.68 -3.35
C LYS A 95 17.72 -3.00 -4.14
N VAL A 96 17.60 -1.68 -3.97
CA VAL A 96 16.66 -0.85 -4.72
C VAL A 96 17.44 -0.05 -5.75
N MET A 97 17.07 -0.18 -7.02
CA MET A 97 17.73 0.49 -8.13
C MET A 97 16.74 1.38 -8.87
N ILE A 98 17.09 2.65 -9.05
CA ILE A 98 16.27 3.63 -9.77
C ILE A 98 17.14 4.20 -10.88
N ASP A 99 16.82 3.85 -12.12
CA ASP A 99 17.56 4.25 -13.32
C ASP A 99 19.09 4.12 -13.18
N GLY A 100 19.55 3.04 -12.55
CA GLY A 100 20.97 2.72 -12.34
C GLY A 100 21.56 3.16 -10.99
N ALA A 101 20.94 4.13 -10.29
CA ALA A 101 21.35 4.50 -8.94
C ALA A 101 20.92 3.43 -7.93
N GLN A 102 21.82 3.03 -7.03
CA GLN A 102 21.56 1.97 -6.05
C GLN A 102 21.33 2.55 -4.65
N PHE A 103 20.34 2.01 -3.96
CA PHE A 103 19.98 2.35 -2.60
C PHE A 103 19.79 1.05 -1.81
N PRO A 104 20.62 0.79 -0.79
CA PRO A 104 20.47 -0.39 0.04
C PRO A 104 19.32 -0.18 1.03
N PHE A 105 18.51 -1.21 1.20
CA PHE A 105 17.42 -1.26 2.16
C PHE A 105 17.70 -2.37 3.17
N PHE A 106 17.47 -2.08 4.46
CA PHE A 106 17.48 -3.09 5.50
C PHE A 106 16.11 -3.77 5.57
N SER A 107 16.09 -5.05 5.90
CA SER A 107 14.87 -5.85 5.97
C SER A 107 14.55 -6.33 7.38
N GLU A 108 13.26 -6.36 7.72
CA GLU A 108 12.73 -6.99 8.92
C GLU A 108 11.41 -7.71 8.58
N GLY A 109 11.31 -9.00 8.89
CA GLY A 109 10.18 -9.84 8.47
C GLY A 109 9.99 -9.80 6.96
N ASN A 110 8.82 -9.33 6.51
CA ASN A 110 8.50 -9.17 5.09
C ASN A 110 8.62 -7.72 4.58
N ARG A 111 9.22 -6.82 5.36
CA ARG A 111 9.30 -5.39 5.05
C ARG A 111 10.74 -4.94 4.89
N ALA A 112 10.95 -3.90 4.09
CA ALA A 112 12.26 -3.26 3.99
C ALA A 112 12.14 -1.74 3.87
N TRP A 113 13.11 -1.03 4.45
CA TRP A 113 13.21 0.43 4.47
C TRP A 113 14.63 0.87 4.10
N ALA A 114 14.78 2.14 3.71
CA ALA A 114 16.09 2.69 3.39
C ALA A 114 17.08 2.44 4.55
N GLN A 115 18.27 1.92 4.24
CA GLN A 115 19.28 1.63 5.25
C GLN A 115 19.75 2.90 5.98
N ASN A 116 19.69 4.04 5.30
CA ASN A 116 19.95 5.34 5.89
C ASN A 116 18.73 6.25 5.69
N VAL A 117 18.12 6.69 6.80
CA VAL A 117 16.98 7.62 6.78
C VAL A 117 17.32 8.94 6.09
N GLY A 118 18.58 9.39 6.19
CA GLY A 118 19.05 10.60 5.49
C GLY A 118 18.99 10.50 3.96
N ASP A 119 18.89 9.29 3.40
CA ASP A 119 18.78 9.07 1.96
C ASP A 119 17.34 9.09 1.43
N GLU A 120 16.31 9.08 2.28
CA GLU A 120 14.92 8.96 1.84
C GLU A 120 14.50 10.07 0.87
N ALA A 121 14.89 11.32 1.16
CA ALA A 121 14.62 12.44 0.27
C ALA A 121 15.28 12.26 -1.11
N ARG A 122 16.50 11.71 -1.13
CA ARG A 122 17.25 11.41 -2.36
C ARG A 122 16.61 10.26 -3.14
N ILE A 123 16.16 9.22 -2.44
CA ILE A 123 15.42 8.10 -3.03
C ILE A 123 14.13 8.60 -3.68
N VAL A 124 13.30 9.34 -2.94
CA VAL A 124 12.02 9.84 -3.45
C VAL A 124 12.22 10.83 -4.60
N SER A 125 13.26 11.66 -4.55
CA SER A 125 13.65 12.52 -5.67
C SER A 125 13.98 11.71 -6.92
N ALA A 126 14.81 10.67 -6.78
CA ALA A 126 15.12 9.75 -7.87
C ALA A 126 13.87 9.01 -8.39
N MET A 127 12.96 8.62 -7.51
CA MET A 127 11.68 8.01 -7.92
C MET A 127 10.80 9.00 -8.70
N ARG A 128 10.78 10.28 -8.35
CA ARG A 128 9.98 11.30 -9.05
C ARG A 128 10.49 11.60 -10.46
N SER A 129 11.81 11.58 -10.65
CA SER A 129 12.43 11.83 -11.96
C SER A 129 12.63 10.57 -12.80
N GLY A 130 12.60 9.40 -12.15
CA GLY A 130 12.90 8.13 -12.79
C GLY A 130 11.72 7.47 -13.47
N ARG A 131 11.99 6.35 -14.14
CA ARG A 131 10.98 5.60 -14.91
C ARG A 131 10.57 4.29 -14.26
N THR A 132 11.53 3.60 -13.66
CA THR A 132 11.29 2.31 -13.00
C THR A 132 12.09 2.19 -11.70
N VAL A 133 11.57 1.38 -10.78
CA VAL A 133 12.31 0.88 -9.63
C VAL A 133 12.52 -0.62 -9.81
N ASN A 134 13.77 -1.07 -9.76
CA ASN A 134 14.10 -2.49 -9.73
C ASN A 134 14.50 -2.90 -8.32
N VAL A 135 13.84 -3.92 -7.79
CA VAL A 135 14.06 -4.42 -6.43
C VAL A 135 14.64 -5.82 -6.52
N GLN A 136 15.78 -6.06 -5.88
CA GLN A 136 16.36 -7.39 -5.71
C GLN A 136 16.35 -7.75 -4.22
N ALA A 137 15.79 -8.92 -3.92
CA ALA A 137 15.65 -9.41 -2.56
C ALA A 137 15.93 -10.92 -2.50
N THR A 138 16.16 -11.45 -1.31
CA THR A 138 16.27 -12.89 -1.07
C THR A 138 15.22 -13.29 -0.05
N SER A 139 14.36 -14.25 -0.39
CA SER A 139 13.40 -14.81 0.56
C SER A 139 14.10 -15.60 1.67
N ALA A 140 13.45 -15.77 2.81
CA ALA A 140 13.92 -16.62 3.91
C ALA A 140 14.17 -18.08 3.45
N ARG A 141 13.51 -18.52 2.38
CA ARG A 141 13.71 -19.84 1.74
C ARG A 141 14.94 -19.90 0.82
N GLY A 142 15.67 -18.80 0.63
CA GLY A 142 16.87 -18.72 -0.21
C GLY A 142 16.61 -18.37 -1.67
N THR A 143 15.36 -18.26 -2.11
CA THR A 143 15.04 -17.81 -3.49
C THR A 143 15.43 -16.35 -3.68
N GLN A 144 16.30 -16.06 -4.64
CA GLN A 144 16.57 -14.70 -5.11
C GLN A 144 15.40 -14.23 -5.98
N THR A 145 14.84 -13.08 -5.66
CA THR A 145 13.66 -12.51 -6.31
C THR A 145 13.99 -11.14 -6.89
N ARG A 146 13.39 -10.82 -8.04
CA ARG A 146 13.53 -9.51 -8.68
C ARG A 146 12.17 -9.00 -9.13
N TYR A 147 11.94 -7.71 -8.90
CA TYR A 147 10.71 -7.03 -9.29
C TYR A 147 11.04 -5.72 -10.01
N THR A 148 10.24 -5.38 -11.01
CA THR A 148 10.24 -4.05 -11.63
C THR A 148 8.93 -3.36 -11.30
N PHE A 149 9.01 -2.13 -10.81
CA PHE A 149 7.87 -1.26 -10.55
C PHE A 149 7.93 -0.06 -11.49
N SER A 150 6.76 0.36 -11.98
CA SER A 150 6.64 1.58 -12.78
C SER A 150 6.60 2.83 -11.88
N LEU A 151 7.24 3.91 -12.32
CA LEU A 151 7.14 5.23 -11.68
C LEU A 151 6.12 6.14 -12.36
N MET A 152 5.43 5.66 -13.40
CA MET A 152 4.40 6.44 -14.09
C MET A 152 3.22 6.73 -13.16
N GLY A 153 2.99 8.02 -12.90
CA GLY A 153 1.90 8.50 -12.04
C GLY A 153 2.29 8.75 -10.58
N LEU A 154 3.55 8.49 -10.19
CA LEU A 154 4.02 8.74 -8.83
C LEU A 154 3.83 10.21 -8.42
N SER A 155 4.31 11.16 -9.22
CA SER A 155 4.24 12.59 -8.87
C SER A 155 2.80 13.08 -8.67
N ALA A 156 1.85 12.64 -9.49
CA ALA A 156 0.43 12.97 -9.33
C ALA A 156 -0.16 12.32 -8.06
N SER A 157 0.24 11.08 -7.77
CA SER A 157 -0.18 10.39 -6.55
C SER A 157 0.30 11.09 -5.29
N LEU A 158 1.57 11.52 -5.24
CA LEU A 158 2.11 12.26 -4.10
C LEU A 158 1.43 13.62 -3.94
N GLN A 159 1.12 14.32 -5.03
CA GLN A 159 0.32 15.55 -4.96
C GLN A 159 -1.09 15.29 -4.38
N ARG A 160 -1.68 14.12 -4.62
CA ARG A 160 -2.96 13.74 -4.01
C ARG A 160 -2.79 13.41 -2.52
N VAL A 161 -1.71 12.73 -2.13
CA VAL A 161 -1.36 12.47 -0.72
C VAL A 161 -1.13 13.77 0.05
N ASP A 162 -0.51 14.77 -0.58
CA ASP A 162 -0.32 16.11 0.00
C ASP A 162 -1.64 16.84 0.31
N ARG A 163 -2.75 16.41 -0.29
CA ARG A 163 -4.11 16.95 -0.11
C ARG A 163 -5.00 16.02 0.72
N CYS A 164 -4.41 15.02 1.36
CA CYS A 164 -4.98 14.44 2.57
C CYS A 164 -4.47 15.24 3.78
#